data_AF-A0A316A3R5-F1
#
_entry.id   AF-A0A316A3R5-F1
#
_cell.length_a   1.000
_cell.length_b   1.000
_cell.length_c   1.000
_cell.angle_alpha   90.00
_cell.angle_beta   90.00
_cell.angle_gamma   90.00
#
_symmetry.space_group_name_H-M   'P 1'
#
loop_
_entity.id
_entity.type
_entity.pdbx_description
1 polymer ?
#
loop_
_entity_poly.entity_id
_entity_poly.type
_entity_poly.pdbx_seq_one_letter_code
_entity_poly.pdbx_strand_id
1 'polypeptide(L)' 'MIASTEAAGIWTVQSGVFPENTASLALHAAAGFRTVGVRQRLGRMSHGPMVGQWRDVVLLERRSALL' A
#
# COMPACT_ATOMS: atom_id res chain seq x y z
N MET A 1 -13.65 5.66 -2.33
CA MET A 1 -14.09 4.43 -1.64
C MET A 1 -13.80 3.25 -2.56
N ILE A 2 -13.57 2.02 -2.08
CA ILE A 2 -13.27 0.88 -2.99
C ILE A 2 -14.38 0.68 -4.05
N ALA A 3 -15.65 0.79 -3.66
CA ALA A 3 -16.77 0.67 -4.60
C ALA A 3 -16.69 1.66 -5.78
N SER A 4 -16.11 2.86 -5.58
CA SER A 4 -15.98 3.83 -6.67
C SER A 4 -14.94 3.41 -7.71
N THR A 5 -13.96 2.59 -7.36
CA THR A 5 -12.98 2.07 -8.34
C THR A 5 -13.64 1.02 -9.22
N GLU A 6 -14.46 0.15 -8.62
CA GLU A 6 -15.20 -0.89 -9.33
C GLU A 6 -16.23 -0.28 -10.30
N ALA A 7 -16.99 0.73 -9.84
CA ALA A 7 -17.90 1.50 -10.70
C ALA A 7 -17.21 2.22 -11.87
N ALA A 8 -15.93 2.55 -11.72
CA ALA A 8 -15.12 3.19 -12.76
C ALA A 8 -14.38 2.18 -13.67
N GLY A 9 -14.61 0.87 -13.52
CA GLY A 9 -13.92 -0.16 -14.30
C GLY A 9 -12.45 -0.37 -13.92
N ILE A 10 -12.02 0.13 -12.75
CA ILE A 10 -10.67 -0.07 -12.23
C ILE A 10 -10.62 -1.41 -11.49
N TRP A 11 -9.94 -2.39 -12.09
CA TRP A 11 -9.89 -3.75 -11.56
C TRP A 11 -8.83 -3.97 -10.47
N THR A 12 -7.84 -3.09 -10.33
CA THR A 12 -6.80 -3.18 -9.29
C THR A 12 -6.50 -1.82 -8.67
N VAL A 13 -6.38 -1.80 -7.35
CA VAL A 13 -5.83 -0.68 -6.58
C VAL A 13 -4.52 -1.14 -5.94
N GLN A 14 -3.46 -0.35 -6.08
CA GLN A 14 -2.17 -0.59 -5.44
C GLN A 14 -1.86 0.50 -4.41
N SER A 15 -1.12 0.11 -3.38
CA SER A 15 -0.66 1.00 -2.32
C SER A 15 0.79 0.68 -1.94
N GLY A 16 1.54 1.70 -1.54
CA GLY A 16 2.89 1.55 -1.02
C GLY A 16 2.93 2.01 0.44
N VAL A 17 3.35 1.14 1.34
CA VAL A 17 3.41 1.43 2.77
C VAL A 17 4.81 1.12 3.31
N PHE A 18 5.36 2.02 4.12
CA PHE A 18 6.60 1.74 4.85
C PHE A 18 6.39 0.56 5.82
N PRO A 19 7.29 -0.44 5.87
CA PRO A 19 7.15 -1.62 6.72
C PRO A 19 6.89 -1.30 8.20
N GLU A 20 7.43 -0.19 8.69
CA GLU A 20 7.31 0.26 10.08
C GLU A 20 5.90 0.73 10.44
N ASN A 21 5.07 1.09 9.45
CA ASN A 21 3.68 1.51 9.67
C ASN A 21 2.75 0.29 9.75
N THR A 22 2.94 -0.51 10.80
CA THR A 22 2.19 -1.75 11.06
C THR A 22 0.68 -1.52 11.16
N ALA A 23 0.26 -0.37 11.69
CA ALA A 23 -1.16 0.01 11.77
C ALA A 23 -1.78 0.17 10.36
N SER A 24 -1.10 0.85 9.44
CA SER A 24 -1.56 0.99 8.05
C SER A 24 -1.57 -0.35 7.32
N LEU A 25 -0.56 -1.20 7.53
CA LEU A 25 -0.52 -2.55 6.96
C LEU A 25 -1.73 -3.38 7.42
N ALA A 26 -2.05 -3.35 8.72
CA ALA A 26 -3.21 -4.04 9.28
C ALA A 26 -4.53 -3.49 8.71
N LEU A 27 -4.65 -2.16 8.59
CA LEU A 27 -5.82 -1.53 7.99
C LEU A 27 -6.04 -1.96 6.53
N HIS A 28 -4.97 -1.98 5.72
CA HIS A 28 -5.03 -2.45 4.34
C HIS A 28 -5.44 -3.93 4.27
N ALA A 29 -4.86 -4.78 5.12
CA ALA A 29 -5.22 -6.20 5.20
C ALA A 29 -6.72 -6.38 5.54
N ALA A 30 -7.22 -5.64 6.53
CA ALA A 30 -8.64 -5.65 6.89
C ALA A 30 -9.56 -5.16 5.76
N ALA A 31 -9.06 -4.26 4.90
CA ALA A 31 -9.76 -3.79 3.71
C ALA A 31 -9.63 -4.73 2.49
N GLY A 32 -9.03 -5.92 2.65
CA GLY A 32 -8.90 -6.93 1.60
C GLY A 32 -7.71 -6.72 0.66
N PHE A 33 -6.74 -5.89 1.03
CA PHE A 33 -5.47 -5.83 0.30
C PHE A 33 -4.58 -7.01 0.69
N ARG A 34 -3.77 -7.49 -0.26
CA ARG A 34 -2.72 -8.48 -0.05
C ARG A 34 -1.35 -7.87 -0.30
N THR A 35 -0.34 -8.42 0.36
CA THR A 35 1.06 -8.11 0.05
C THR A 35 1.46 -8.72 -1.28
N VAL A 36 2.08 -7.92 -2.14
CA VAL A 36 2.70 -8.35 -3.40
C VAL A 36 4.19 -8.62 -3.19
N GLY A 37 4.85 -7.75 -2.43
CA GLY A 37 6.28 -7.88 -2.11
C GLY A 37 6.85 -6.62 -1.48
N VAL A 38 8.16 -6.61 -1.26
CA VAL A 38 8.89 -5.47 -0.72
C VAL A 38 9.81 -4.90 -1.78
N ARG A 39 9.69 -3.59 -2.04
CA ARG A 39 10.59 -2.84 -2.92
C ARG A 39 11.65 -2.16 -2.08
N GLN A 40 12.90 -2.51 -2.29
CA GLN A 40 14.01 -2.02 -1.47
C GLN A 40 14.35 -0.56 -1.80
N ARG A 41 14.62 0.24 -0.75
CA ARG A 41 15.10 1.64 -0.84
C ARG A 41 14.31 2.52 -1.83
N LEU A 42 12.98 2.41 -1.82
CA LEU A 42 12.11 3.14 -2.76
C LEU A 42 11.59 4.46 -2.19
N GLY A 43 11.27 4.53 -0.89
CA GLY A 43 10.65 5.72 -0.29
C GLY A 43 11.67 6.51 0.52
N ARG A 44 11.77 7.83 0.29
CA ARG A 44 12.62 8.72 1.09
C ARG A 44 11.80 9.36 2.20
N MET A 45 12.24 9.15 3.44
CA MET A 45 11.57 9.74 4.60
C MET A 45 11.73 11.25 4.60
N SER A 46 10.62 11.99 4.64
CA SER A 46 10.61 13.46 4.66
C SER A 46 10.51 14.06 6.06
N HIS A 47 10.16 13.26 7.07
CA HIS A 47 9.90 13.71 8.43
C HIS A 47 10.22 12.65 9.49
N GLY A 48 10.22 13.05 10.76
CA GLY A 48 10.43 12.14 11.89
C GLY A 48 11.90 11.69 12.05
N PRO A 49 12.17 10.69 12.90
CA PRO A 49 13.53 10.32 13.33
C PRO A 49 14.40 9.75 12.20
N MET A 50 13.82 9.42 11.05
CA MET A 50 14.49 8.77 9.94
C MET A 50 14.63 9.68 8.72
N VAL A 51 14.39 10.99 8.88
CA VAL A 51 14.42 11.99 7.80
C VAL A 51 15.67 11.86 6.92
N GLY A 52 15.47 11.98 5.62
CA GLY A 52 16.52 11.89 4.60
C GLY A 52 16.92 10.47 4.22
N GLN A 53 16.57 9.45 5.01
CA GLN A 53 16.90 8.05 4.75
C GLN A 53 15.95 7.43 3.71
N TRP A 54 16.49 6.54 2.87
CA TRP A 54 15.72 5.70 1.97
C TRP A 54 15.29 4.43 2.67
N ARG A 55 14.02 4.07 2.54
CA ARG A 55 13.38 2.92 3.17
C ARG A 55 12.75 2.01 2.14
N ASP A 56 12.58 0.78 2.55
CA ASP A 56 11.84 -0.21 1.80
C ASP A 56 10.35 0.14 1.80
N VAL A 57 9.62 -0.33 0.80
CA VAL A 57 8.17 -0.09 0.65
C VAL A 57 7.49 -1.43 0.41
N VAL A 58 6.56 -1.79 1.27
CA VAL A 58 5.64 -2.91 1.05
C VAL A 58 4.67 -2.50 -0.05
N LEU A 59 4.69 -3.22 -1.17
CA LEU A 59 3.69 -3.10 -2.23
C LEU A 59 2.49 -3.96 -1.86
N LEU A 60 1.34 -3.31 -1.74
CA LEU A 60 0.05 -3.92 -1.46
C LEU A 60 -0.84 -3.78 -2.70
N GLU A 61 -1.74 -4.73 -2.90
CA GLU A 61 -2.78 -4.59 -3.91
C GLU A 61 -4.12 -5.15 -3.43
N ARG A 62 -5.21 -4.59 -3.94
CA ARG A 62 -6.54 -5.19 -3.91
C ARG A 62 -7.05 -5.30 -5.34
N ARG A 63 -7.57 -6.46 -5.69
CA ARG A 63 -8.25 -6.70 -6.98
C ARG A 63 -9.76 -6.68 -6.77
N SER A 64 -10.49 -6.13 -7.74
CA SER A 64 -11.94 -6.25 -7.81
C SER A 64 -12.33 -7.72 -7.97
N ALA A 65 -13.43 -8.12 -7.32
CA ALA A 65 -14.05 -9.43 -7.53
C ALA A 65 -15.24 -9.37 -8.51
N LEU A 66 -15.60 -8.17 -8.98
CA LEU A 66 -16.75 -7.91 -9.83
C LEU A 66 -16.39 -7.83 -11.33
N LEU A 67 -15.11 -7.92 -11.66
CA LEU A 67 -14.56 -7.84 -13.02
C LEU A 67 -13.79 -9.10 -13.36
#